data_AF-A0A063BSY1-F1
#
_entry.id   AF-A0A063BSY1-F1
#
_cell.length_a   1.000
_cell.length_b   1.000
_cell.length_c   1.000
_cell.angle_alpha   90.00
_cell.angle_beta   90.00
_cell.angle_gamma   90.00
#
_symmetry.space_group_name_H-M   'P 1'
#
loop_
_entity.id
_entity.type
_entity.pdbx_description
1 polymer ?
#
loop_
_entity_poly.entity_id
_entity_poly.type
_entity_poly.pdbx_seq_one_letter_code
_entity_poly.pdbx_strand_id
1 'polypeptide(L)'
;MTADARRGQLQNVPGRLTAPAVIVMPSTTRGRDHANSFVRRYRTEIAASSSSVFSTMVAFPLDSVKTRMQTYQYNGFADCVKHTYRTENLAGFFRGVMAPMASITLVRTMSFSIYQRAKYAYAGWVKKTMGYDILRHVSRAGTYPNLYSIACFGAAGATAGSIIPIIACPFELTKLSAQVSVLLAERAGSSTKSKAVASSYQNKGTLRTMANIIKHRGVLGLYTGFWLHLLRDTLGTGIYFMVYESGKQLGTTMAGDNPNNNKLAVVTAGGMCGLVSWALIYPIDSAKSIYQRNSLLHSRGEKVEPAPKIEFFKRQMYRGLGVSMSRSCVVNAFFFSSFEFIKKRIKTLDDEANRAKPRTM
;
A
#
# COMPACT_ATOMS: atom_id res chain seq x y z
N MET A 1 -43.66 -53.83 -55.39
CA MET A 1 -42.97 -54.66 -56.42
C MET A 1 -42.24 -53.65 -57.29
N THR A 2 -40.92 -53.49 -57.32
CA THR A 2 -39.74 -54.38 -57.31
C THR A 2 -38.54 -53.52 -56.86
N ALA A 3 -37.79 -53.84 -55.80
CA ALA A 3 -36.55 -54.61 -55.82
C ALA A 3 -35.55 -54.23 -56.94
N ASP A 4 -34.43 -53.57 -56.60
CA ASP A 4 -33.11 -54.12 -56.95
C ASP A 4 -32.02 -53.56 -56.03
N ALA A 5 -31.10 -54.45 -55.63
CA ALA A 5 -29.99 -54.23 -54.72
C ALA A 5 -28.74 -54.80 -55.36
N ARG A 6 -27.63 -54.04 -55.43
CA ARG A 6 -26.30 -54.65 -55.60
C ARG A 6 -25.19 -53.98 -54.80
N ARG A 7 -24.45 -54.87 -54.15
CA ARG A 7 -23.23 -54.70 -53.35
C ARG A 7 -22.02 -54.32 -54.21
N GLY A 8 -21.19 -53.42 -53.66
CA GLY A 8 -19.77 -53.66 -53.34
C GLY A 8 -18.77 -53.83 -54.48
N GLN A 9 -17.83 -52.88 -54.59
CA GLN A 9 -16.42 -53.21 -54.86
C GLN A 9 -15.48 -52.29 -54.08
N LEU A 10 -14.54 -52.95 -53.39
CA LEU A 10 -13.36 -52.39 -52.75
C LEU A 10 -12.39 -51.90 -53.83
N GLN A 11 -11.81 -50.70 -53.64
CA GLN A 11 -10.56 -50.34 -54.31
C GLN A 11 -9.57 -49.78 -53.30
N ASN A 12 -8.56 -50.61 -53.02
CA ASN A 12 -7.33 -50.28 -52.32
C ASN A 12 -6.57 -49.17 -53.06
N VAL A 13 -6.19 -48.10 -52.34
CA VAL A 13 -5.11 -47.19 -52.75
C VAL A 13 -4.10 -47.09 -51.59
N PRO A 14 -2.83 -47.45 -51.78
CA PRO A 14 -1.83 -47.46 -50.72
C PRO A 14 -1.15 -46.09 -50.59
N GLY A 15 -0.80 -45.73 -49.35
CA GLY A 15 0.29 -44.79 -49.06
C GLY A 15 -0.04 -43.31 -49.05
N ARG A 16 -0.46 -42.79 -47.88
CA ARG A 16 -0.06 -41.44 -47.45
C ARG A 16 0.26 -41.44 -45.96
N LEU A 17 1.46 -40.94 -45.67
CA LEU A 17 2.11 -40.89 -44.37
C LEU A 17 1.16 -40.46 -43.25
N THR A 18 1.16 -41.25 -42.17
CA THR A 18 0.65 -40.90 -40.85
C THR A 18 1.31 -39.60 -40.37
N ALA A 19 0.55 -38.51 -40.31
CA ALA A 19 0.89 -37.37 -39.46
C ALA A 19 0.87 -37.84 -37.99
N PRO A 20 1.83 -37.42 -37.14
CA PRO A 20 1.82 -37.84 -35.75
C PRO A 20 0.57 -37.28 -35.07
N ALA A 21 -0.20 -38.17 -34.43
CA ALA A 21 -1.28 -37.80 -33.56
C ALA A 21 -0.73 -36.82 -32.50
N VAL A 22 -1.10 -35.55 -32.61
CA VAL A 22 -0.86 -34.58 -31.54
C VAL A 22 -1.68 -35.07 -30.37
N ILE A 23 -1.00 -35.65 -29.38
CA ILE A 23 -1.55 -35.96 -28.07
C ILE A 23 -2.00 -34.62 -27.48
N VAL A 24 -3.28 -34.31 -27.63
CA VAL A 24 -3.92 -33.22 -26.88
C VAL A 24 -3.96 -33.69 -25.43
N MET A 25 -2.93 -33.34 -24.66
CA MET A 25 -2.93 -33.53 -23.21
C MET A 25 -4.11 -32.75 -22.61
N PRO A 26 -5.13 -33.42 -22.04
CA PRO A 26 -6.26 -32.74 -21.44
C PRO A 26 -5.97 -32.54 -19.95
N SER A 27 -5.10 -31.59 -19.60
CA SER A 27 -4.89 -31.27 -18.16
C SER A 27 -4.40 -29.86 -17.84
N THR A 28 -4.02 -29.02 -18.80
CA THR A 28 -3.53 -27.65 -18.51
C THR A 28 -4.55 -26.52 -18.73
N THR A 29 -5.69 -26.79 -19.37
CA THR A 29 -6.72 -25.76 -19.63
C THR A 29 -7.50 -25.39 -18.37
N ARG A 30 -7.90 -26.37 -17.55
CA ARG A 30 -8.71 -26.12 -16.34
C ARG A 30 -7.99 -25.26 -15.29
N GLY A 31 -6.70 -25.49 -15.06
CA GLY A 31 -5.88 -24.66 -14.15
C GLY A 31 -5.66 -23.23 -14.67
N ARG A 32 -5.50 -23.07 -15.99
CA ARG A 32 -5.32 -21.77 -16.65
C ARG A 32 -6.62 -20.96 -16.69
N ASP A 33 -7.77 -21.62 -16.87
CA ASP A 33 -9.10 -21.00 -16.79
C ASP A 33 -9.46 -20.57 -15.35
N HIS A 34 -9.15 -21.39 -14.33
CA HIS A 34 -9.32 -21.00 -12.93
C HIS A 34 -8.40 -19.83 -12.54
N ALA A 35 -7.12 -19.88 -12.92
CA ALA A 35 -6.17 -18.78 -12.70
C ALA A 35 -6.63 -17.49 -13.40
N ASN A 36 -7.09 -17.57 -14.66
CA ASN A 36 -7.62 -16.42 -15.39
C ASN A 36 -8.92 -15.88 -14.76
N SER A 37 -9.81 -16.75 -14.24
CA SER A 37 -11.02 -16.32 -13.55
C SER A 37 -10.72 -15.61 -12.21
N PHE A 38 -9.71 -16.09 -11.49
CA PHE A 38 -9.25 -15.51 -10.23
C PHE A 38 -8.54 -14.18 -10.46
N VAL A 39 -7.63 -14.12 -11.44
CA VAL A 39 -6.95 -12.89 -11.86
C VAL A 39 -7.96 -11.83 -12.33
N ARG A 40 -9.03 -12.22 -13.04
CA ARG A 40 -10.11 -11.31 -13.41
C ARG A 40 -10.90 -10.79 -12.22
N ARG A 41 -11.27 -11.67 -11.28
CA ARG A 41 -12.06 -11.30 -10.10
C ARG A 41 -11.28 -10.42 -9.12
N TYR A 42 -9.98 -10.65 -8.97
CA TYR A 42 -9.08 -9.91 -8.07
C TYR A 42 -8.17 -8.92 -8.78
N ARG A 43 -8.45 -8.58 -10.05
CA ARG A 43 -7.57 -7.76 -10.90
C ARG A 43 -7.15 -6.46 -10.26
N THR A 44 -8.11 -5.73 -9.68
CA THR A 44 -7.86 -4.45 -9.02
C THR A 44 -7.01 -4.62 -7.76
N GLU A 45 -7.21 -5.72 -7.03
CA GLU A 45 -6.50 -6.03 -5.78
C GLU A 45 -5.06 -6.47 -6.04
N ILE A 46 -4.85 -7.32 -7.05
CA ILE A 46 -3.53 -7.77 -7.49
C ILE A 46 -2.75 -6.60 -8.10
N ALA A 47 -3.40 -5.77 -8.93
CA ALA A 47 -2.78 -4.58 -9.48
C ALA A 47 -2.39 -3.60 -8.36
N ALA A 48 -3.29 -3.29 -7.43
CA ALA A 48 -3.00 -2.37 -6.31
C ALA A 48 -1.87 -2.89 -5.42
N SER A 49 -1.88 -4.19 -5.10
CA SER A 49 -0.84 -4.82 -4.26
C SER A 49 0.51 -4.87 -4.98
N SER A 50 0.54 -5.20 -6.27
CA SER A 50 1.78 -5.26 -7.06
C SER A 50 2.38 -3.87 -7.28
N SER A 51 1.54 -2.86 -7.56
CA SER A 51 1.96 -1.47 -7.70
C SER A 51 2.41 -0.88 -6.37
N SER A 52 1.80 -1.29 -5.26
CA SER A 52 2.27 -0.95 -3.92
C SER A 52 3.70 -1.44 -3.75
N VAL A 53 3.97 -2.73 -3.99
CA VAL A 53 5.32 -3.30 -3.88
C VAL A 53 6.30 -2.56 -4.78
N PHE A 54 5.97 -2.39 -6.07
CA PHE A 54 6.85 -1.74 -7.04
C PHE A 54 7.12 -0.26 -6.71
N SER A 55 6.09 0.50 -6.35
CA SER A 55 6.24 1.90 -5.92
C SER A 55 7.13 2.03 -4.71
N THR A 56 7.03 1.09 -3.78
CA THR A 56 7.89 1.02 -2.60
C THR A 56 9.32 0.70 -3.04
N MET A 57 9.52 -0.25 -3.96
CA MET A 57 10.83 -0.56 -4.56
C MET A 57 11.52 0.63 -5.20
N VAL A 58 10.79 1.42 -6.00
CA VAL A 58 11.33 2.62 -6.64
C VAL A 58 11.61 3.73 -5.63
N ALA A 59 10.78 3.85 -4.58
CA ALA A 59 11.00 4.82 -3.51
C ALA A 59 12.12 4.41 -2.54
N PHE A 60 12.59 3.15 -2.56
CA PHE A 60 13.58 2.64 -1.61
C PHE A 60 14.90 3.42 -1.57
N PRO A 61 15.53 3.76 -2.71
CA PRO A 61 16.80 4.50 -2.66
C PRO A 61 16.61 5.88 -2.03
N LEU A 62 15.49 6.55 -2.31
CA LEU A 62 15.18 7.87 -1.76
C LEU A 62 14.94 7.81 -0.24
N ASP A 63 14.18 6.81 0.22
CA ASP A 63 13.94 6.60 1.64
C ASP A 63 15.23 6.21 2.38
N SER A 64 16.08 5.40 1.75
CA SER A 64 17.40 5.02 2.30
C SER A 64 18.29 6.25 2.49
N VAL A 65 18.45 7.09 1.46
CA VAL A 65 19.23 8.34 1.54
C VAL A 65 18.66 9.26 2.60
N LYS A 66 17.34 9.43 2.66
CA LYS A 66 16.69 10.23 3.71
C LYS A 66 17.04 9.71 5.12
N THR A 67 16.97 8.40 5.35
CA THR A 67 17.32 7.83 6.66
C THR A 67 18.80 7.98 6.99
N ARG A 68 19.70 7.82 6.01
CA ARG A 68 21.15 8.03 6.19
C ARG A 68 21.46 9.49 6.53
N MET A 69 20.85 10.44 5.83
CA MET A 69 20.97 11.87 6.12
C MET A 69 20.41 12.27 7.49
N GLN A 70 19.42 11.54 8.01
CA GLN A 70 18.90 11.76 9.36
C GLN A 70 19.76 11.14 10.46
N THR A 71 20.59 10.15 10.11
CA THR A 71 21.41 9.37 11.06
C THR A 71 22.85 9.86 11.09
N TYR A 72 23.40 10.28 9.96
CA TYR A 72 24.78 10.72 9.80
C TYR A 72 24.85 12.15 9.25
N GLN A 73 25.91 12.87 9.61
CA GLN A 73 26.17 14.22 9.13
C GLN A 73 26.70 14.16 7.69
N TYR A 74 25.92 14.67 6.74
CA TYR A 74 26.31 14.85 5.34
C TYR A 74 26.07 16.30 4.93
N ASN A 75 26.86 16.83 4.01
CA ASN A 75 26.74 18.22 3.56
C ASN A 75 25.55 18.46 2.61
N GLY A 76 24.86 17.39 2.20
CA GLY A 76 23.65 17.47 1.39
C GLY A 76 23.20 16.13 0.83
N PHE A 77 22.10 16.15 0.07
CA PHE A 77 21.53 14.95 -0.56
C PHE A 77 22.48 14.31 -1.57
N ALA A 78 23.06 15.12 -2.47
CA ALA A 78 24.00 14.64 -3.48
C ALA A 78 25.29 14.08 -2.85
N ASP A 79 25.74 14.67 -1.75
CA ASP A 79 26.90 14.21 -0.99
C ASP A 79 26.64 12.83 -0.35
N CYS A 80 25.49 12.67 0.31
CA CYS A 80 25.06 11.38 0.87
C CYS A 80 24.95 10.28 -0.20
N VAL A 81 24.36 10.60 -1.37
CA VAL A 81 24.24 9.67 -2.51
C VAL A 81 25.61 9.28 -3.04
N LYS A 82 26.49 10.26 -3.31
CA LYS A 82 27.83 10.04 -3.87
C LYS A 82 28.68 9.23 -2.91
N HIS A 83 28.66 9.57 -1.61
CA HIS A 83 29.38 8.84 -0.59
C HIS A 83 28.89 7.39 -0.50
N THR A 84 27.57 7.18 -0.40
CA THR A 84 26.98 5.83 -0.30
C THR A 84 27.29 4.98 -1.52
N TYR A 85 27.19 5.55 -2.72
CA TYR A 85 27.52 4.83 -3.95
C TYR A 85 29.01 4.47 -4.02
N ARG A 86 29.90 5.36 -3.61
CA ARG A 86 31.36 5.12 -3.64
C ARG A 86 31.82 4.12 -2.58
N THR A 87 31.19 4.09 -1.40
CA THR A 87 31.61 3.19 -0.31
C THR A 87 30.93 1.83 -0.34
N GLU A 88 29.65 1.76 -0.74
CA GLU A 88 28.84 0.54 -0.61
C GLU A 88 28.19 0.09 -1.94
N ASN A 89 28.45 0.79 -3.05
CA ASN A 89 27.84 0.54 -4.35
C ASN A 89 26.30 0.60 -4.30
N LEU A 90 25.63 0.15 -5.37
CA LEU A 90 24.17 0.08 -5.45
C LEU A 90 23.54 -0.74 -4.30
N ALA A 91 24.22 -1.78 -3.82
CA ALA A 91 23.74 -2.62 -2.71
C ALA A 91 23.67 -1.86 -1.37
N GLY A 92 24.48 -0.81 -1.19
CA GLY A 92 24.46 0.03 0.01
C GLY A 92 23.12 0.72 0.26
N PHE A 93 22.42 1.12 -0.81
CA PHE A 93 21.08 1.72 -0.69
C PHE A 93 20.05 0.73 -0.15
N PHE A 94 20.28 -0.57 -0.29
CA PHE A 94 19.37 -1.63 0.16
C PHE A 94 19.75 -2.21 1.53
N ARG A 95 21.00 -2.04 1.99
CA ARG A 95 21.50 -2.64 3.23
C ARG A 95 20.87 -1.98 4.47
N GLY A 96 20.29 -2.79 5.36
CA GLY A 96 19.70 -2.34 6.64
C GLY A 96 18.27 -1.77 6.56
N VAL A 97 17.78 -1.45 5.37
CA VAL A 97 16.45 -0.85 5.16
C VAL A 97 15.41 -1.88 4.66
N MET A 98 15.83 -3.09 4.27
CA MET A 98 14.91 -4.15 3.79
C MET A 98 13.87 -4.59 4.82
N ALA A 99 14.25 -4.82 6.08
CA ALA A 99 13.31 -5.26 7.11
C ALA A 99 12.23 -4.19 7.42
N PRO A 100 12.59 -2.90 7.59
CA PRO A 100 11.61 -1.82 7.65
C PRO A 100 10.68 -1.79 6.44
N MET A 101 11.21 -2.03 5.24
CA MET A 101 10.43 -1.94 4.00
C MET A 101 9.47 -3.10 3.81
N ALA A 102 9.92 -4.33 4.04
CA ALA A 102 9.06 -5.51 4.05
C ALA A 102 7.86 -5.31 4.99
N SER A 103 8.09 -4.68 6.14
CA SER A 103 7.02 -4.36 7.07
C SER A 103 6.03 -3.31 6.53
N ILE A 104 6.49 -2.28 5.77
CA ILE A 104 5.59 -1.30 5.13
C ILE A 104 4.74 -1.98 4.07
N THR A 105 5.37 -2.81 3.23
CA THR A 105 4.68 -3.55 2.18
C THR A 105 3.60 -4.46 2.78
N LEU A 106 3.93 -5.23 3.82
CA LEU A 106 2.96 -6.07 4.52
C LEU A 106 1.79 -5.27 5.09
N VAL A 107 2.08 -4.18 5.80
CA VAL A 107 1.06 -3.30 6.37
C VAL A 107 0.16 -2.71 5.28
N ARG A 108 0.74 -2.23 4.17
CA ARG A 108 -0.02 -1.63 3.06
C ARG A 108 -0.87 -2.66 2.31
N THR A 109 -0.36 -3.88 2.12
CA THR A 109 -1.13 -4.96 1.49
C THR A 109 -2.30 -5.38 2.39
N MET A 110 -2.06 -5.60 3.69
CA MET A 110 -3.14 -5.91 4.65
C MET A 110 -4.16 -4.79 4.72
N SER A 111 -3.71 -3.54 4.76
CA SER A 111 -4.56 -2.34 4.74
C SER A 111 -5.55 -2.36 3.58
N PHE A 112 -5.04 -2.60 2.38
CA PHE A 112 -5.85 -2.63 1.18
C PHE A 112 -6.87 -3.79 1.19
N SER A 113 -6.45 -4.98 1.62
CA SER A 113 -7.35 -6.13 1.75
C SER A 113 -8.48 -5.90 2.76
N ILE A 114 -8.17 -5.30 3.91
CA ILE A 114 -9.17 -4.97 4.93
C ILE A 114 -10.14 -3.91 4.40
N TYR A 115 -9.62 -2.84 3.79
CA TYR A 115 -10.44 -1.80 3.17
C TYR A 115 -11.41 -2.38 2.15
N GLN A 116 -10.94 -3.26 1.27
CA GLN A 116 -11.75 -3.83 0.20
C GLN A 116 -12.87 -4.70 0.74
N ARG A 117 -12.59 -5.55 1.75
CA ARG A 117 -13.61 -6.34 2.44
C ARG A 117 -14.63 -5.44 3.15
N ALA A 118 -14.16 -4.42 3.86
CA ALA A 118 -15.02 -3.46 4.54
C ALA A 118 -15.91 -2.71 3.54
N LYS A 119 -15.37 -2.26 2.41
CA LYS A 119 -16.10 -1.57 1.35
C LYS A 119 -17.26 -2.40 0.80
N TYR A 120 -17.04 -3.68 0.50
CA TYR A 120 -18.12 -4.57 0.04
C TYR A 120 -19.14 -4.87 1.13
N ALA A 121 -18.69 -5.05 2.38
CA ALA A 121 -19.60 -5.27 3.51
C ALA A 121 -20.50 -4.06 3.77
N TYR A 122 -19.94 -2.85 3.83
CA TYR A 122 -20.72 -1.62 4.00
C TYR A 122 -21.64 -1.35 2.83
N ALA A 123 -21.18 -1.53 1.59
CA ALA A 123 -22.04 -1.36 0.42
C ALA A 123 -23.20 -2.38 0.39
N GLY A 124 -22.96 -3.63 0.80
CA GLY A 124 -23.99 -4.65 0.94
C GLY A 124 -24.99 -4.33 2.06
N TRP A 125 -24.51 -3.83 3.19
CA TRP A 125 -25.35 -3.37 4.29
C TRP A 125 -26.24 -2.20 3.88
N VAL A 126 -25.70 -1.17 3.21
CA VAL A 126 -26.50 -0.03 2.71
C VAL A 126 -27.53 -0.50 1.69
N LYS A 127 -27.17 -1.43 0.80
CA LYS A 127 -28.12 -2.01 -0.16
C LYS A 127 -29.28 -2.73 0.54
N LYS A 128 -29.02 -3.45 1.62
CA LYS A 128 -30.06 -4.19 2.38
C LYS A 128 -30.94 -3.26 3.22
N THR A 129 -30.35 -2.24 3.85
CA THR A 129 -31.05 -1.35 4.79
C THR A 129 -31.77 -0.20 4.08
N MET A 130 -31.15 0.37 3.05
CA MET A 130 -31.62 1.60 2.37
C MET A 130 -32.04 1.35 0.91
N GLY A 131 -31.89 0.13 0.38
CA GLY A 131 -32.19 -0.19 -1.01
C GLY A 131 -31.25 0.42 -2.06
N TYR A 132 -30.21 1.17 -1.63
CA TYR A 132 -29.33 1.92 -2.52
C TYR A 132 -28.02 1.17 -2.82
N ASP A 133 -27.76 0.89 -4.11
CA ASP A 133 -26.57 0.17 -4.55
C ASP A 133 -25.39 1.13 -4.83
N ILE A 134 -24.56 1.35 -3.81
CA ILE A 134 -23.39 2.25 -3.87
C ILE A 134 -22.40 1.80 -4.94
N LEU A 135 -22.14 0.50 -5.05
CA LEU A 135 -21.17 -0.05 -6.00
C LEU A 135 -21.61 0.21 -7.44
N ARG A 136 -22.91 0.06 -7.71
CA ARG A 136 -23.50 0.36 -9.02
C ARG A 136 -23.51 1.86 -9.32
N HIS A 137 -23.80 2.70 -8.32
CA HIS A 137 -23.77 4.16 -8.48
C HIS A 137 -22.39 4.64 -8.91
N VAL A 138 -21.34 4.24 -8.17
CA VAL A 138 -19.95 4.65 -8.47
C VAL A 138 -19.42 4.09 -9.79
N SER A 139 -20.02 3.00 -10.28
CA SER A 139 -19.63 2.39 -11.55
C SER A 139 -20.34 3.00 -12.77
N ARG A 140 -21.38 3.82 -12.58
CA ARG A 140 -22.09 4.49 -13.67
C ARG A 140 -21.33 5.76 -14.10
N ALA A 141 -21.26 5.99 -15.41
CA ALA A 141 -20.71 7.23 -15.95
C ALA A 141 -21.66 8.40 -15.64
N GLY A 142 -21.10 9.58 -15.38
CA GLY A 142 -21.86 10.81 -15.15
C GLY A 142 -22.43 10.98 -13.73
N THR A 143 -22.08 10.12 -12.78
CA THR A 143 -22.57 10.23 -11.40
C THR A 143 -21.65 11.10 -10.53
N TYR A 144 -22.26 11.90 -9.66
CA TYR A 144 -21.55 12.69 -8.64
C TYR A 144 -21.45 11.94 -7.31
N PRO A 145 -20.44 12.26 -6.49
CA PRO A 145 -20.29 11.68 -5.16
C PRO A 145 -21.48 12.05 -4.27
N ASN A 146 -22.20 11.02 -3.81
CA ASN A 146 -23.31 11.14 -2.89
C ASN A 146 -22.84 10.90 -1.45
N LEU A 147 -23.50 11.51 -0.46
CA LEU A 147 -23.19 11.35 0.97
C LEU A 147 -23.09 9.88 1.39
N TYR A 148 -23.98 9.01 0.89
CA TYR A 148 -23.92 7.56 1.14
C TYR A 148 -22.64 6.91 0.63
N SER A 149 -22.17 7.31 -0.56
CA SER A 149 -20.93 6.78 -1.14
C SER A 149 -19.70 7.26 -0.36
N ILE A 150 -19.67 8.55 0.00
CA ILE A 150 -18.60 9.16 0.80
C ILE A 150 -18.54 8.48 2.18
N ALA A 151 -19.68 8.37 2.86
CA ALA A 151 -19.78 7.73 4.17
C ALA A 151 -19.36 6.25 4.13
N CYS A 152 -19.78 5.50 3.10
CA CYS A 152 -19.38 4.11 2.94
C CYS A 152 -17.87 3.95 2.75
N PHE A 153 -17.24 4.76 1.89
CA PHE A 153 -15.80 4.67 1.66
C PHE A 153 -14.98 5.21 2.83
N GLY A 154 -15.46 6.24 3.51
CA GLY A 154 -14.88 6.74 4.74
C GLY A 154 -14.95 5.73 5.87
N ALA A 155 -16.10 5.09 6.09
CA ALA A 155 -16.25 4.03 7.10
C ALA A 155 -15.41 2.79 6.79
N ALA A 156 -15.35 2.38 5.52
CA ALA A 156 -14.46 1.30 5.07
C ALA A 156 -12.98 1.65 5.30
N GLY A 157 -12.59 2.89 4.99
CA GLY A 157 -11.26 3.41 5.24
C GLY A 157 -10.92 3.40 6.73
N ALA A 158 -11.77 4.00 7.55
CA ALA A 158 -11.62 4.07 9.00
C ALA A 158 -11.53 2.67 9.64
N THR A 159 -12.29 1.69 9.15
CA THR A 159 -12.20 0.30 9.62
C THR A 159 -10.85 -0.34 9.30
N ALA A 160 -10.30 -0.07 8.11
CA ALA A 160 -8.94 -0.49 7.80
C ALA A 160 -7.93 0.20 8.73
N GLY A 161 -8.05 1.52 8.90
CA GLY A 161 -7.19 2.33 9.77
C GLY A 161 -7.28 2.01 11.26
N SER A 162 -8.35 1.39 11.73
CA SER A 162 -8.47 0.98 13.14
C SER A 162 -7.84 -0.38 13.41
N ILE A 163 -7.82 -1.29 12.42
CA ILE A 163 -7.26 -2.64 12.57
C ILE A 163 -5.75 -2.65 12.32
N ILE A 164 -5.27 -1.88 11.34
CA ILE A 164 -3.85 -1.87 10.94
C ILE A 164 -2.88 -1.53 12.09
N PRO A 165 -3.14 -0.56 12.98
CA PRO A 165 -2.22 -0.17 14.04
C PRO A 165 -1.84 -1.32 14.96
N ILE A 166 -2.69 -2.34 15.12
CA ILE A 166 -2.41 -3.53 15.92
C ILE A 166 -1.14 -4.25 15.41
N ILE A 167 -0.97 -4.24 14.08
CA ILE A 167 0.15 -4.87 13.39
C ILE A 167 1.25 -3.85 13.11
N ALA A 168 0.90 -2.63 12.70
CA ALA A 168 1.85 -1.62 12.26
C ALA A 168 2.62 -0.94 13.42
N CYS A 169 2.02 -0.81 14.60
CA CYS A 169 2.61 -0.12 15.74
C CYS A 169 4.01 -0.61 16.13
N PRO A 170 4.27 -1.91 16.34
CA PRO A 170 5.62 -2.40 16.67
C PRO A 170 6.64 -2.05 15.59
N PHE A 171 6.27 -2.14 14.31
CA PHE A 171 7.18 -1.83 13.21
C PHE A 171 7.46 -0.34 13.07
N GLU A 172 6.45 0.51 13.22
CA GLU A 172 6.62 1.96 13.17
C GLU A 172 7.47 2.46 14.34
N LEU A 173 7.21 1.97 15.56
CA LEU A 173 7.99 2.38 16.73
C LEU A 173 9.45 1.96 16.60
N THR A 174 9.71 0.76 16.07
CA THR A 174 11.08 0.28 15.84
C THR A 174 11.82 1.15 14.83
N LYS A 175 11.15 1.59 13.76
CA LYS A 175 11.73 2.51 12.77
C LYS A 175 12.00 3.89 13.36
N LEU A 176 11.03 4.44 14.10
CA LEU A 176 11.18 5.72 14.77
C LEU A 176 12.34 5.67 15.77
N SER A 177 12.44 4.59 16.55
CA SER A 177 13.54 4.38 17.49
C SER A 177 14.90 4.37 16.80
N ALA A 178 15.03 3.65 15.67
CA ALA A 178 16.27 3.62 14.90
C ALA A 178 16.62 5.00 14.27
N GLN A 179 15.63 5.75 13.80
CA GLN A 179 15.86 7.08 13.20
C GLN A 179 16.23 8.13 14.25
N VAL A 180 15.63 8.04 15.44
CA VAL A 180 15.81 9.04 16.48
C VAL A 180 16.98 8.65 17.40
N SER A 181 17.51 7.42 17.39
CA SER A 181 18.56 6.97 18.33
C SER A 181 19.81 7.84 18.36
N VAL A 182 20.20 8.44 17.23
CA VAL A 182 21.35 9.38 17.18
C VAL A 182 21.00 10.69 17.89
N LEU A 183 19.86 11.28 17.54
CA LEU A 183 19.34 12.49 18.18
C LEU A 183 19.06 12.28 19.68
N LEU A 184 18.62 11.08 20.07
CA LEU A 184 18.41 10.73 21.47
C LEU A 184 19.73 10.64 22.22
N ALA A 185 20.80 10.12 21.61
CA ALA A 185 22.12 10.05 22.25
C ALA A 185 22.72 11.45 22.48
N GLU A 186 22.51 12.38 21.54
CA GLU A 186 22.90 13.79 21.68
C GLU A 186 22.05 14.53 22.73
N ARG A 187 20.72 14.35 22.71
CA ARG A 187 19.79 15.02 23.66
C ARG A 187 19.75 14.41 25.05
N ALA A 188 20.27 13.21 25.26
CA ALA A 188 20.12 12.50 26.53
C ALA A 188 20.74 13.23 27.75
N GLY A 189 21.52 14.31 27.58
CA GLY A 189 22.02 15.13 28.69
C GLY A 189 22.77 14.31 29.75
N SER A 190 23.05 14.86 30.94
CA SER A 190 23.91 14.25 31.97
C SER A 190 23.40 12.93 32.62
N SER A 191 22.30 12.34 32.16
CA SER A 191 21.81 11.06 32.71
C SER A 191 22.47 9.87 32.01
N THR A 192 23.41 9.21 32.72
CA THR A 192 24.13 8.01 32.25
C THR A 192 23.19 6.89 31.78
N LYS A 193 22.01 6.76 32.41
CA LYS A 193 21.00 5.74 32.07
C LYS A 193 20.30 6.03 30.74
N SER A 194 19.88 7.26 30.48
CA SER A 194 19.25 7.63 29.20
C SER A 194 20.23 7.55 28.03
N LYS A 195 21.51 7.88 28.23
CA LYS A 195 22.58 7.69 27.23
C LYS A 195 22.81 6.22 26.91
N ALA A 196 22.82 5.35 27.92
CA ALA A 196 22.98 3.90 27.73
C ALA A 196 21.79 3.31 26.94
N VAL A 197 20.56 3.73 27.24
CA VAL A 197 19.35 3.30 26.53
C VAL A 197 19.36 3.81 25.08
N ALA A 198 19.68 5.08 24.84
CA ALA A 198 19.76 5.65 23.49
C ALA A 198 20.83 4.97 22.63
N SER A 199 22.00 4.70 23.21
CA SER A 199 23.10 4.00 22.53
C SER A 199 22.76 2.53 22.25
N SER A 200 21.95 1.90 23.11
CA SER A 200 21.48 0.52 22.89
C SER A 200 20.62 0.36 21.63
N TYR A 201 20.01 1.44 21.13
CA TYR A 201 19.21 1.43 19.90
C TYR A 201 20.00 1.74 18.62
N GLN A 202 21.23 2.27 18.74
CA GLN A 202 22.04 2.65 17.58
C GLN A 202 22.52 1.44 16.77
N ASN A 203 22.51 1.59 15.43
CA ASN A 203 23.14 0.69 14.46
C ASN A 203 22.79 -0.81 14.61
N LYS A 204 21.57 -1.10 15.08
CA LYS A 204 21.04 -2.47 15.15
C LYS A 204 19.92 -2.65 14.12
N GLY A 205 19.87 -3.83 13.49
CA GLY A 205 18.78 -4.18 12.58
C GLY A 205 17.42 -4.16 13.30
N THR A 206 16.33 -4.00 12.54
CA THR A 206 14.96 -3.84 13.07
C THR A 206 14.60 -4.87 14.15
N LEU A 207 14.89 -6.15 13.93
CA LEU A 207 14.57 -7.21 14.90
C LEU A 207 15.35 -7.06 16.22
N ARG A 208 16.61 -6.63 16.15
CA ARG A 208 17.45 -6.38 17.34
C ARG A 208 17.00 -5.13 18.08
N THR A 209 16.62 -4.08 17.37
CA THR A 209 16.03 -2.87 17.98
C THR A 209 14.72 -3.21 18.68
N MET A 210 13.86 -4.01 18.05
CA MET A 210 12.62 -4.51 18.66
C MET A 210 12.91 -5.33 19.92
N ALA A 211 13.86 -6.26 19.87
CA ALA A 211 14.27 -7.05 21.04
C ALA A 211 14.79 -6.18 22.19
N ASN A 212 15.56 -5.12 21.91
CA ASN A 212 16.03 -4.19 22.94
C ASN A 212 14.87 -3.37 23.54
N ILE A 213 13.90 -2.94 22.72
CA ILE A 213 12.70 -2.26 23.24
C ILE A 213 11.94 -3.20 24.18
N ILE A 214 11.78 -4.47 23.81
CA ILE A 214 11.15 -5.47 24.69
C ILE A 214 11.96 -5.66 25.98
N LYS A 215 13.29 -5.71 25.89
CA LYS A 215 14.18 -5.85 27.06
C LYS A 215 14.05 -4.66 28.03
N HIS A 216 13.99 -3.44 27.51
CA HIS A 216 13.98 -2.22 28.34
C HIS A 216 12.58 -1.79 28.80
N ARG A 217 11.52 -2.12 28.04
CA ARG A 217 10.15 -1.61 28.25
C ARG A 217 9.08 -2.70 28.32
N GLY A 218 9.43 -3.95 28.08
CA GLY A 218 8.48 -5.05 27.95
C GLY A 218 7.74 -5.04 26.61
N VAL A 219 6.87 -6.04 26.41
CA VAL A 219 6.12 -6.24 25.17
C VAL A 219 5.17 -5.06 24.88
N LEU A 220 4.51 -4.53 25.91
CA LEU A 220 3.65 -3.35 25.79
C LEU A 220 4.42 -2.06 25.43
N GLY A 221 5.74 -2.04 25.64
CA GLY A 221 6.60 -0.95 25.20
C GLY A 221 6.55 -0.72 23.68
N LEU A 222 6.30 -1.78 22.89
CA LEU A 222 6.14 -1.69 21.43
C LEU A 222 4.85 -0.97 21.00
N TYR A 223 3.88 -0.87 21.91
CA TYR A 223 2.59 -0.22 21.71
C TYR A 223 2.54 1.18 22.34
N THR A 224 3.70 1.77 22.64
CA THR A 224 3.78 3.14 23.15
C THR A 224 3.17 4.12 22.14
N GLY A 225 2.18 4.89 22.58
CA GLY A 225 1.46 5.84 21.72
C GLY A 225 0.41 5.19 20.82
N PHE A 226 -0.02 3.95 21.12
CA PHE A 226 -1.01 3.21 20.34
C PHE A 226 -2.31 3.99 20.12
N TRP A 227 -2.84 4.69 21.13
CA TRP A 227 -4.08 5.47 20.96
C TRP A 227 -3.94 6.62 19.96
N LEU A 228 -2.81 7.33 19.98
CA LEU A 228 -2.52 8.39 19.00
C LEU A 228 -2.28 7.80 17.61
N HIS A 229 -1.66 6.62 17.54
CA HIS A 229 -1.51 5.85 16.31
C HIS A 229 -2.87 5.45 15.74
N LEU A 230 -3.73 4.87 16.57
CA LEU A 230 -5.07 4.44 16.21
C LEU A 230 -5.91 5.62 15.70
N LEU A 231 -5.89 6.74 16.40
CA LEU A 231 -6.58 7.95 16.00
C LEU A 231 -6.05 8.48 14.65
N ARG A 232 -4.72 8.54 14.49
CA ARG A 232 -4.06 8.95 13.25
C ARG A 232 -4.52 8.09 12.07
N ASP A 233 -4.43 6.77 12.20
CA ASP A 233 -4.67 5.85 11.09
C ASP A 233 -6.14 5.76 10.75
N THR A 234 -7.03 5.73 11.75
CA THR A 234 -8.48 5.68 11.54
C THR A 234 -8.95 6.92 10.77
N LEU A 235 -8.60 8.11 11.25
CA LEU A 235 -8.99 9.37 10.59
C LEU A 235 -8.26 9.57 9.26
N GLY A 236 -6.96 9.31 9.23
CA GLY A 236 -6.12 9.48 8.04
C GLY A 236 -6.59 8.64 6.86
N THR A 237 -6.83 7.34 7.10
CA THR A 237 -7.30 6.41 6.06
C THR A 237 -8.76 6.65 5.67
N GLY A 238 -9.63 7.00 6.62
CA GLY A 238 -11.02 7.40 6.32
C GLY A 238 -11.07 8.59 5.37
N ILE A 239 -10.37 9.67 5.70
CA ILE A 239 -10.26 10.88 4.85
C ILE A 239 -9.61 10.53 3.51
N TYR A 240 -8.55 9.72 3.52
CA TYR A 240 -7.85 9.31 2.30
C TYR A 240 -8.80 8.64 1.30
N PHE A 241 -9.59 7.66 1.73
CA PHE A 241 -10.51 6.95 0.84
C PHE A 241 -11.76 7.76 0.47
N MET A 242 -12.24 8.65 1.36
CA MET A 242 -13.30 9.61 1.02
C MET A 242 -12.89 10.52 -0.12
N VAL A 243 -11.71 11.16 0.00
CA VAL A 243 -11.21 12.10 -1.01
C VAL A 243 -10.84 11.36 -2.30
N TYR A 244 -10.23 10.17 -2.19
CA TYR A 244 -9.86 9.38 -3.36
C TYR A 244 -11.07 8.96 -4.20
N GLU A 245 -12.09 8.37 -3.59
CA GLU A 245 -13.27 7.89 -4.32
C GLU A 245 -14.13 9.04 -4.85
N SER A 246 -14.27 10.12 -4.08
CA SER A 246 -15.00 11.32 -4.52
C SER A 246 -14.27 12.05 -5.65
N GLY A 247 -12.96 12.25 -5.51
CA GLY A 247 -12.14 12.90 -6.54
C GLY A 247 -12.11 12.10 -7.82
N LYS A 248 -12.04 10.76 -7.74
CA LYS A 248 -12.09 9.87 -8.90
C LYS A 248 -13.43 10.00 -9.62
N GLN A 249 -14.56 9.96 -8.90
CA GLN A 249 -15.90 10.11 -9.48
C GLN A 249 -16.08 11.48 -10.16
N LEU A 250 -15.67 12.56 -9.49
CA LEU A 250 -15.73 13.92 -10.05
C LEU A 250 -14.89 14.03 -11.32
N GLY A 251 -13.64 13.55 -11.29
CA GLY A 251 -12.74 13.61 -12.43
C GLY A 251 -13.23 12.78 -13.63
N THR A 252 -13.84 11.62 -13.39
CA THR A 252 -14.42 10.79 -14.46
C THR A 252 -15.67 11.43 -15.06
N THR A 253 -16.52 12.02 -14.21
CA THR A 253 -17.77 12.68 -14.65
C THR A 253 -17.49 13.97 -15.42
N MET A 254 -16.54 14.79 -14.98
CA MET A 254 -16.14 16.03 -15.67
C MET A 254 -15.51 15.78 -17.04
N ALA A 255 -14.85 14.64 -17.23
CA ALA A 255 -14.25 14.27 -18.51
C ALA A 255 -15.24 13.63 -19.50
N GLY A 256 -16.49 13.38 -19.09
CA GLY A 256 -17.47 12.64 -19.92
C GLY A 256 -17.08 11.18 -20.18
N ASP A 257 -16.10 10.67 -19.44
CA ASP A 257 -15.47 9.37 -19.67
C ASP A 257 -16.08 8.27 -18.77
N ASN A 258 -16.00 7.03 -19.23
CA ASN A 258 -16.32 5.89 -18.37
C ASN A 258 -15.37 5.85 -17.15
N PRO A 259 -15.86 5.54 -15.93
CA PRO A 259 -15.06 5.56 -14.69
C PRO A 259 -13.85 4.61 -14.67
N ASN A 260 -13.75 3.73 -15.67
CA ASN A 260 -12.63 2.81 -15.86
C ASN A 260 -11.59 3.26 -16.89
N ASN A 261 -11.81 4.37 -17.62
CA ASN A 261 -10.97 4.78 -18.75
C ASN A 261 -10.16 6.06 -18.49
N ASN A 262 -10.67 6.98 -17.67
CA ASN A 262 -9.97 8.23 -17.37
C ASN A 262 -8.85 8.03 -16.33
N LYS A 263 -7.64 7.76 -16.85
CA LYS A 263 -6.43 7.54 -16.05
C LYS A 263 -5.96 8.80 -15.34
N LEU A 264 -6.14 9.96 -15.98
CA LEU A 264 -5.74 11.23 -15.40
C LEU A 264 -6.55 11.51 -14.13
N ALA A 265 -7.86 11.27 -14.16
CA ALA A 265 -8.72 11.39 -12.98
C ALA A 265 -8.29 10.49 -11.82
N VAL A 266 -7.84 9.27 -12.10
CA VAL A 266 -7.34 8.34 -11.06
C VAL A 266 -6.04 8.85 -10.43
N VAL A 267 -5.10 9.34 -11.25
CA VAL A 267 -3.81 9.88 -10.78
C VAL A 267 -4.01 11.17 -9.99
N THR A 268 -4.83 12.10 -10.50
CA THR A 268 -5.09 13.40 -9.84
C THR A 268 -5.86 13.22 -8.53
N ALA A 269 -6.88 12.36 -8.51
CA ALA A 269 -7.59 12.00 -7.28
C ALA A 269 -6.65 11.36 -6.24
N GLY A 270 -5.72 10.52 -6.71
CA GLY A 270 -4.68 9.90 -5.90
C GLY A 270 -3.65 10.87 -5.30
N GLY A 271 -3.22 11.86 -6.08
CA GLY A 271 -2.35 12.94 -5.59
C GLY A 271 -3.08 13.81 -4.55
N MET A 272 -4.30 14.23 -4.89
CA MET A 272 -5.13 15.09 -4.05
C MET A 272 -5.50 14.43 -2.72
N CYS A 273 -5.89 13.15 -2.72
CA CYS A 273 -6.26 12.46 -1.48
C CYS A 273 -5.08 12.34 -0.51
N GLY A 274 -3.86 12.15 -1.02
CA GLY A 274 -2.65 12.16 -0.20
C GLY A 274 -2.39 13.53 0.44
N LEU A 275 -2.50 14.61 -0.33
CA LEU A 275 -2.30 15.97 0.15
C LEU A 275 -3.35 16.37 1.21
N VAL A 276 -4.63 16.14 0.92
CA VAL A 276 -5.74 16.49 1.84
C VAL A 276 -5.69 15.65 3.11
N SER A 277 -5.46 14.34 3.00
CA SER A 277 -5.33 13.46 4.17
C SER A 277 -4.18 13.92 5.07
N TRP A 278 -3.00 14.20 4.50
CA TRP A 278 -1.88 14.72 5.27
C TRP A 278 -2.18 16.08 5.90
N ALA A 279 -2.75 17.03 5.15
CA ALA A 279 -3.10 18.34 5.69
C ALA A 279 -4.01 18.26 6.92
N LEU A 280 -4.97 17.33 6.94
CA LEU A 280 -5.90 17.18 8.05
C LEU A 280 -5.33 16.35 9.21
N ILE A 281 -4.52 15.32 8.93
CA ILE A 281 -4.04 14.38 9.96
C ILE A 281 -2.72 14.80 10.63
N TYR A 282 -1.98 15.73 10.02
CA TYR A 282 -0.62 16.07 10.44
C TYR A 282 -0.47 16.51 11.91
N PRO A 283 -1.41 17.26 12.53
CA PRO A 283 -1.31 17.60 13.94
C PRO A 283 -1.31 16.36 14.86
N ILE A 284 -2.10 15.34 14.50
CA ILE A 284 -2.19 14.09 15.25
C ILE A 284 -0.90 13.27 15.05
N ASP A 285 -0.38 13.21 13.82
CA ASP A 285 0.90 12.53 13.54
C ASP A 285 2.09 13.21 14.24
N SER A 286 2.08 14.54 14.32
CA SER A 286 3.08 15.30 15.07
C SER A 286 3.00 15.02 16.57
N ALA A 287 1.80 15.04 17.16
CA ALA A 287 1.60 14.72 18.57
C ALA A 287 2.05 13.28 18.90
N LYS A 288 1.69 12.30 18.05
CA LYS A 288 2.16 10.92 18.13
C LYS A 288 3.69 10.84 18.11
N SER A 289 4.32 11.46 17.12
CA SER A 289 5.76 11.40 16.92
C SER A 289 6.54 12.05 18.08
N ILE A 290 6.03 13.16 18.63
CA ILE A 290 6.60 13.81 19.82
C ILE A 290 6.46 12.91 21.04
N TYR A 291 5.27 12.37 21.28
CA TYR A 291 5.01 11.49 22.42
C TYR A 291 5.86 10.21 22.38
N GLN A 292 5.94 9.55 21.21
CA GLN A 292 6.76 8.34 21.04
C GLN A 292 8.25 8.65 21.21
N ARG A 293 8.73 9.78 20.69
CA ARG A 293 10.11 10.24 20.89
C ARG A 293 10.43 10.47 22.37
N ASN A 294 9.60 11.24 23.08
CA ASN A 294 9.80 11.54 24.50
C ASN A 294 9.72 10.27 25.34
N SER A 295 8.84 9.36 24.96
CA SER A 295 8.77 8.05 25.58
C SER A 295 10.09 7.29 25.41
N LEU A 296 10.65 7.19 24.21
CA LEU A 296 11.87 6.41 23.94
C LEU A 296 13.11 6.85 24.74
N LEU A 297 13.12 8.07 25.29
CA LEU A 297 14.19 8.59 26.16
C LEU A 297 14.17 8.09 27.61
N HIS A 298 13.01 7.60 28.05
CA HIS A 298 12.76 7.23 29.44
C HIS A 298 12.81 5.71 29.63
N SER A 299 13.15 5.24 30.83
CA SER A 299 13.12 3.82 31.20
C SER A 299 11.74 3.39 31.73
N ARG A 300 11.52 2.08 31.85
CA ARG A 300 10.26 1.52 32.39
C ARG A 300 10.00 2.06 33.80
N GLY A 301 8.86 2.74 34.00
CA GLY A 301 8.43 3.30 35.29
C GLY A 301 8.72 4.79 35.49
N GLU A 302 9.47 5.43 34.59
CA GLU A 302 9.67 6.89 34.61
C GLU A 302 8.44 7.61 34.04
N LYS A 303 8.06 8.74 34.66
CA LYS A 303 6.97 9.58 34.17
C LYS A 303 7.36 10.18 32.83
N VAL A 304 6.68 9.75 31.78
CA VAL A 304 6.81 10.36 30.46
C VAL A 304 5.92 11.60 30.41
N GLU A 305 6.42 12.68 29.80
CA GLU A 305 5.60 13.85 29.51
C GLU A 305 4.32 13.44 28.75
N PRO A 306 3.17 14.04 29.10
CA PRO A 306 1.93 13.76 28.40
C PRO A 306 2.06 14.16 26.92
N ALA A 307 1.24 13.52 26.08
CA ALA A 307 1.17 13.92 24.67
C ALA A 307 0.80 15.42 24.57
N PRO A 308 1.44 16.16 23.64
CA PRO A 308 1.12 17.57 23.46
C PRO A 308 -0.36 17.73 23.08
N LYS A 309 -0.97 18.84 23.49
CA LYS A 309 -2.35 19.15 23.12
C LYS A 309 -2.47 19.22 21.61
N ILE A 310 -3.45 18.51 21.04
CA ILE A 310 -3.69 18.47 19.61
C ILE A 310 -4.41 19.76 19.23
N GLU A 311 -3.68 20.71 18.68
CA GLU A 311 -4.22 22.01 18.28
C GLU A 311 -4.12 22.17 16.77
N PHE A 312 -5.28 22.17 16.12
CA PHE A 312 -5.38 22.45 14.68
C PHE A 312 -5.04 23.92 14.41
N PHE A 313 -4.51 24.18 13.22
CA PHE A 313 -4.08 25.50 12.71
C PHE A 313 -2.90 26.19 13.42
N LYS A 314 -2.28 25.59 14.45
CA LYS A 314 -1.04 26.13 15.02
C LYS A 314 0.19 25.77 14.19
N ARG A 315 0.97 26.77 13.77
CA ARG A 315 2.18 26.61 12.94
C ARG A 315 3.16 25.56 13.48
N GLN A 316 3.29 25.45 14.81
CA GLN A 316 4.20 24.50 15.45
C GLN A 316 3.85 23.04 15.18
N MET A 317 2.55 22.71 15.11
CA MET A 317 2.05 21.35 14.82
C MET A 317 2.19 20.98 13.33
N TYR A 318 2.40 21.95 12.45
CA TYR A 318 2.57 21.74 11.00
C TYR A 318 4.03 21.80 10.51
N ARG A 319 5.00 21.89 11.44
CA ARG A 319 6.42 21.88 11.10
C ARG A 319 6.79 20.54 10.45
N GLY A 320 7.18 20.57 9.18
CA GLY A 320 7.53 19.39 8.39
C GLY A 320 6.42 18.87 7.47
N LEU A 321 5.23 19.50 7.45
CA LEU A 321 4.13 19.13 6.56
C LEU A 321 4.58 19.11 5.10
N GLY A 322 5.30 20.14 4.64
CA GLY A 322 5.78 20.24 3.26
C GLY A 322 6.70 19.07 2.85
N VAL A 323 7.55 18.59 3.76
CA VAL A 323 8.43 17.42 3.50
C VAL A 323 7.59 16.14 3.37
N SER A 324 6.58 15.99 4.22
CA SER A 324 5.68 14.82 4.22
C SER A 324 4.76 14.80 2.99
N MET A 325 4.24 15.97 2.60
CA MET A 325 3.47 16.15 1.37
C MET A 325 4.31 15.88 0.12
N SER A 326 5.53 16.43 0.04
CA SER A 326 6.43 16.21 -1.09
C SER A 326 6.76 14.73 -1.28
N ARG A 327 7.08 14.03 -0.18
CA ARG A 327 7.28 12.57 -0.18
C ARG A 327 6.04 11.85 -0.71
N SER A 328 4.85 12.23 -0.23
CA SER A 328 3.60 11.59 -0.62
C SER A 328 3.28 11.81 -2.09
N CYS A 329 3.54 13.00 -2.64
CA CYS A 329 3.41 13.28 -4.07
C CYS A 329 4.30 12.35 -4.91
N VAL A 330 5.59 12.23 -4.55
CA VAL A 330 6.53 11.37 -5.28
C VAL A 330 6.09 9.90 -5.23
N VAL A 331 5.77 9.39 -4.03
CA VAL A 331 5.34 8.00 -3.85
C VAL A 331 4.03 7.73 -4.59
N ASN A 332 3.06 8.62 -4.50
CA ASN A 332 1.78 8.47 -5.19
C ASN A 332 1.97 8.53 -6.71
N ALA A 333 2.81 9.44 -7.23
CA ALA A 333 3.11 9.52 -8.66
C ALA A 333 3.65 8.19 -9.21
N PHE A 334 4.63 7.58 -8.53
CA PHE A 334 5.15 6.27 -8.92
C PHE A 334 4.11 5.16 -8.74
N PHE A 335 3.35 5.16 -7.64
CA PHE A 335 2.31 4.18 -7.38
C PHE A 335 1.24 4.16 -8.47
N PHE A 336 0.66 5.31 -8.80
CA PHE A 336 -0.40 5.38 -9.81
C PHE A 336 0.13 5.10 -11.21
N SER A 337 1.34 5.57 -11.55
CA SER A 337 1.97 5.23 -12.85
C SER A 337 2.16 3.72 -13.00
N SER A 338 2.58 3.05 -11.93
CA SER A 338 2.81 1.60 -11.91
C SER A 338 1.50 0.82 -11.89
N PHE A 339 0.49 1.32 -11.20
CA PHE A 339 -0.87 0.77 -11.17
C PHE A 339 -1.49 0.74 -12.56
N GLU A 340 -1.40 1.84 -13.29
CA GLU A 340 -1.90 1.91 -14.65
C GLU A 340 -1.14 0.98 -15.60
N PHE A 341 0.18 0.89 -15.46
CA PHE A 341 1.00 -0.02 -16.26
C PHE A 341 0.61 -1.50 -16.03
N ILE A 342 0.53 -1.93 -14.78
CA ILE A 342 0.18 -3.31 -14.42
C ILE A 342 -1.27 -3.63 -14.84
N LYS A 343 -2.21 -2.71 -14.60
CA LYS A 343 -3.60 -2.89 -15.02
C LYS A 343 -3.75 -3.00 -16.54
N LYS A 344 -2.98 -2.22 -17.31
CA LYS A 344 -2.92 -2.33 -18.78
C LYS A 344 -2.38 -3.68 -19.21
N ARG A 345 -1.27 -4.13 -18.60
CA ARG A 345 -0.65 -5.43 -18.93
C ARG A 345 -1.59 -6.60 -18.65
N ILE A 346 -2.31 -6.59 -17.53
CA ILE A 346 -3.32 -7.61 -17.22
C ILE A 346 -4.45 -7.60 -18.26
N LYS A 347 -4.90 -6.41 -18.73
CA LYS A 347 -5.90 -6.32 -19.81
C LYS A 347 -5.41 -6.98 -21.10
N THR A 348 -4.19 -6.67 -21.49
CA THR A 348 -3.60 -7.19 -22.74
C THR A 348 -3.48 -8.71 -22.68
N LEU A 349 -3.03 -9.25 -21.55
CA LEU A 349 -2.97 -10.70 -21.34
C LEU A 349 -4.36 -11.35 -21.36
N ASP A 350 -5.38 -10.70 -20.78
CA ASP A 350 -6.78 -11.13 -20.86
C ASP A 350 -7.30 -11.15 -22.31
N ASP A 351 -6.98 -10.12 -23.08
CA ASP A 351 -7.42 -9.96 -24.47
C ASP A 351 -6.70 -10.98 -25.39
N GLU A 352 -5.41 -11.23 -25.17
CA GLU A 352 -4.63 -12.27 -25.85
C GLU A 352 -5.16 -13.68 -25.51
N ALA A 353 -5.46 -13.96 -24.25
CA ALA A 353 -6.03 -15.23 -23.81
C ALA A 353 -7.43 -15.48 -24.40
N ASN A 354 -8.25 -14.43 -24.56
CA ASN A 354 -9.56 -14.52 -25.21
C ASN A 354 -9.43 -14.76 -26.73
N ARG A 355 -8.44 -14.16 -27.39
CA ARG A 355 -8.18 -14.39 -28.83
C ARG A 355 -7.63 -15.79 -29.11
N ALA A 356 -6.93 -16.39 -28.16
CA ALA A 356 -6.36 -17.72 -28.27
C ALA A 356 -7.37 -18.87 -28.02
N LYS A 357 -8.61 -18.58 -27.58
CA LYS A 357 -9.67 -19.60 -27.50
C LYS A 357 -10.20 -19.89 -28.91
N PRO A 358 -10.16 -21.13 -29.42
CA PRO A 358 -10.78 -21.46 -30.69
C PRO A 358 -12.28 -21.13 -30.58
N ARG A 359 -12.78 -20.32 -31.52
CA ARG A 359 -14.22 -20.11 -31.67
C ARG A 359 -14.81 -21.47 -32.04
N THR A 360 -15.45 -22.13 -31.08
CA THR A 360 -16.34 -23.26 -31.35
C THR A 360 -17.42 -22.74 -32.29
N MET A 361 -17.33 -23.16 -33.55
CA MET A 361 -18.35 -22.96 -34.57
C MET A 361 -19.50 -23.91 -34.33
#